data_AF-A0A6G7YDT5-F1
#
_entry.id   AF-A0A6G7YDT5-F1
#
_cell.length_a   1.000
_cell.length_b   1.000
_cell.length_c   1.000
_cell.angle_alpha   90.00
_cell.angle_beta   90.00
_cell.angle_gamma   90.00
#
_symmetry.space_group_name_H-M   'P 1'
#
loop_
_entity.id
_entity.type
_entity.pdbx_description
1 polymer ?
#
loop_
_entity_poly.entity_id
_entity_poly.type
_entity_poly.pdbx_seq_one_letter_code
_entity_poly.pdbx_strand_id
1 'polypeptide(L)'
;MTDLETAEEFHARVAAATDEQGRLPVAIELMPGWDIFPFELDGLRVKPLEPLADSDPPRQGEDPADCGCRQPDKQARQVVWSNERWILKLLDMRLPVALILMPREHYDLADLPDDLAAELGRLTVAITAAVEELPSVGRCHGARIGDGSAHLHPFFFGRPARMLQLRGSTLLDWEENLPPVPEEVRRANAAHVAARLVDRLGGDGPAWQD
;
A
#
# COMPACT_ATOMS: atom_id res chain seq x y z
N MET A 1 -26.65 -1.94 6.37
CA MET A 1 -25.94 -1.85 5.07
C MET A 1 -24.52 -1.48 5.41
N THR A 2 -23.54 -2.23 4.97
CA THR A 2 -22.13 -1.91 5.20
C THR A 2 -21.77 -0.66 4.39
N ASP A 3 -21.24 0.38 5.03
CA ASP A 3 -20.78 1.65 4.43
C ASP A 3 -19.47 1.48 3.62
N LEU A 4 -19.40 0.44 2.78
CA LEU A 4 -18.25 0.19 1.91
C LEU A 4 -18.49 0.84 0.55
N GLU A 5 -17.51 1.62 0.09
CA GLU A 5 -17.57 2.31 -1.20
C GLU A 5 -17.67 1.28 -2.34
N THR A 6 -18.65 1.47 -3.22
CA THR A 6 -18.88 0.69 -4.43
C THR A 6 -17.93 1.09 -5.56
N ALA A 7 -17.82 0.25 -6.59
CA ALA A 7 -17.04 0.57 -7.78
C ALA A 7 -17.57 1.83 -8.49
N GLU A 8 -18.89 2.00 -8.55
CA GLU A 8 -19.57 3.18 -9.09
C GLU A 8 -19.23 4.46 -8.32
N GLU A 9 -19.25 4.42 -6.99
CA GLU A 9 -18.91 5.58 -6.14
C GLU A 9 -17.44 5.97 -6.29
N PHE A 10 -16.53 4.99 -6.25
CA PHE A 10 -15.10 5.24 -6.48
C PHE A 10 -14.88 5.88 -7.86
N HIS A 11 -15.47 5.30 -8.91
CA HIS A 11 -15.36 5.84 -10.27
C HIS A 11 -15.95 7.25 -10.39
N ALA A 12 -17.12 7.50 -9.79
CA ALA A 12 -17.76 8.81 -9.81
C ALA A 12 -16.88 9.89 -9.16
N ARG A 13 -16.23 9.57 -8.03
CA ARG A 13 -15.27 10.47 -7.37
C ARG A 13 -14.05 10.76 -8.26
N VAL A 14 -13.49 9.75 -8.91
CA VAL A 14 -12.37 9.95 -9.87
C VAL A 14 -12.80 10.80 -11.06
N ALA A 15 -13.96 10.51 -11.66
CA ALA A 15 -14.48 11.27 -12.80
C ALA A 15 -14.75 12.75 -12.45
N ALA A 16 -15.26 13.01 -11.24
CA ALA A 16 -15.50 14.37 -10.75
C ALA A 16 -14.21 15.20 -10.58
N ALA A 17 -13.04 14.55 -10.51
CA ALA A 17 -11.74 15.20 -10.41
C ALA A 17 -11.07 15.46 -11.77
N THR A 18 -11.73 15.09 -12.88
CA THR A 18 -11.19 15.29 -14.22
C THR A 18 -11.51 16.67 -14.80
N ASP A 19 -10.68 17.12 -15.75
CA ASP A 19 -10.96 18.30 -16.56
C ASP A 19 -12.11 18.08 -17.57
N GLU A 20 -12.43 19.10 -18.37
CA GLU A 20 -13.47 19.04 -19.40
C GLU A 20 -13.20 17.97 -20.48
N GLN A 21 -11.96 17.48 -20.60
CA GLN A 21 -11.56 16.41 -21.51
C GLN A 21 -11.49 15.03 -20.83
N GLY A 22 -11.89 14.92 -19.56
CA GLY A 22 -11.89 13.68 -18.80
C GLY A 22 -10.49 13.24 -18.34
N ARG A 23 -9.56 14.18 -18.18
CA ARG A 23 -8.18 13.89 -17.75
C ARG A 23 -7.93 14.31 -16.32
N LEU A 24 -7.20 13.46 -15.59
CA LEU A 24 -6.59 13.85 -14.31
C LEU A 24 -5.34 14.69 -14.58
N PRO A 25 -5.02 15.65 -13.69
CA PRO A 25 -3.75 16.36 -13.77
C PRO A 25 -2.59 15.39 -13.56
N VAL A 26 -1.47 15.61 -14.24
CA VAL A 26 -0.23 14.87 -13.97
C VAL A 26 0.36 15.38 -12.67
N ALA A 27 0.50 14.51 -11.68
CA ALA A 27 1.11 14.79 -10.39
C ALA A 27 2.64 14.89 -10.52
N ILE A 28 3.13 15.94 -11.19
CA ILE A 28 4.57 16.15 -11.46
C ILE A 28 5.39 16.22 -10.17
N GLU A 29 4.81 16.60 -9.04
CA GLU A 29 5.50 16.64 -7.74
C GLU A 29 5.64 15.26 -7.06
N LEU A 30 5.09 14.20 -7.66
CA LEU A 30 5.18 12.82 -7.19
C LEU A 30 6.09 11.98 -8.12
N MET A 31 5.79 10.71 -8.42
CA MET A 31 6.65 9.80 -9.19
C MET A 31 7.21 10.41 -10.48
N PRO A 32 6.44 11.13 -11.34
CA PRO A 32 7.00 11.74 -12.54
C PRO A 32 8.10 12.77 -12.27
N GLY A 33 8.10 13.40 -11.08
CA GLY A 33 9.14 14.33 -10.64
C GLY A 33 10.31 13.69 -9.93
N TRP A 34 10.26 12.39 -9.64
CA TRP A 34 11.38 11.69 -9.02
C TRP A 34 12.57 11.66 -9.98
N ASP A 35 13.77 11.79 -9.41
CA ASP A 35 15.03 11.66 -10.14
C ASP A 35 15.14 10.30 -10.86
N ILE A 36 14.62 9.24 -10.25
CA ILE A 36 14.58 7.88 -10.79
C ILE A 36 13.46 7.60 -11.80
N PHE A 37 12.56 8.55 -12.08
CA PHE A 37 11.54 8.35 -13.11
C PHE A 37 12.21 8.11 -14.48
N PRO A 38 11.90 7.04 -15.22
CA PRO A 38 12.74 6.60 -16.33
C PRO A 38 12.65 7.48 -17.59
N PHE A 39 11.67 8.39 -17.67
CA PHE A 39 11.43 9.21 -18.86
C PHE A 39 11.68 10.71 -18.62
N GLU A 40 12.19 11.40 -19.63
CA GLU A 40 12.14 12.86 -19.75
C GLU A 40 10.66 13.27 -19.87
N LEU A 41 10.21 14.22 -19.04
CA LEU A 41 8.81 14.68 -19.06
C LEU A 41 8.44 15.32 -20.40
N ASP A 42 9.39 16.03 -21.01
CA ASP A 42 9.24 16.53 -22.37
C ASP A 42 9.49 15.39 -23.38
N GLY A 43 8.46 15.06 -24.16
CA GLY A 43 8.56 14.07 -25.24
C GLY A 43 8.60 12.58 -24.82
N LEU A 44 8.54 12.25 -23.52
CA LEU A 44 8.53 10.86 -22.99
C LEU A 44 9.66 9.97 -23.53
N ARG A 45 10.88 10.53 -23.58
CA ARG A 45 12.08 9.82 -24.01
C ARG A 45 12.73 9.14 -22.81
N VAL A 46 13.29 7.95 -22.99
CA VAL A 46 14.05 7.28 -21.93
C VAL A 46 15.28 8.13 -21.58
N LYS A 47 15.50 8.38 -20.28
CA LYS A 47 16.69 9.09 -19.79
C LYS A 47 17.98 8.37 -20.20
N PRO A 48 19.09 9.09 -20.45
CA PRO A 48 20.37 8.45 -20.72
C PRO A 48 20.79 7.60 -19.52
N LEU A 49 21.42 6.45 -19.78
CA LEU A 49 21.96 5.59 -18.73
C LEU A 49 23.09 6.31 -17.99
N GLU A 50 22.99 6.39 -16.67
CA GLU A 50 24.04 6.96 -15.83
C GLU A 50 25.22 5.99 -15.65
N PRO A 51 26.43 6.49 -15.34
CA PRO A 51 27.52 5.63 -14.88
C PRO A 51 27.12 4.85 -13.62
N LEU A 52 27.77 3.71 -13.39
CA LEU A 52 27.59 2.97 -12.14
C LEU A 52 28.04 3.82 -10.94
N ALA A 53 27.27 3.79 -9.86
CA ALA A 53 27.71 4.27 -8.56
C ALA A 53 28.75 3.31 -7.96
N ASP A 54 29.56 3.81 -7.02
CA ASP A 54 30.56 2.98 -6.32
C ASP A 54 29.90 1.92 -5.40
N SER A 55 28.72 2.24 -4.86
CA SER A 55 27.92 1.36 -4.00
C SER A 55 26.48 1.87 -3.89
N ASP A 56 25.54 1.00 -3.52
CA ASP A 56 24.20 1.41 -3.14
C ASP A 56 24.22 2.15 -1.77
N PRO A 57 23.43 3.22 -1.59
CA PRO A 57 23.28 3.85 -0.29
C PRO A 57 22.55 2.92 0.69
N PRO A 58 22.82 3.01 2.01
CA PRO A 58 22.09 2.24 3.01
C PRO A 58 20.61 2.65 3.02
N ARG A 59 19.71 1.68 3.21
CA ARG A 59 18.26 1.97 3.32
C ARG A 59 17.93 2.50 4.71
N GLN A 60 16.71 3.02 4.86
CA GLN A 60 16.21 3.39 6.19
C GLN A 60 16.17 2.14 7.10
N GLY A 61 16.75 2.25 8.29
CA GLY A 61 16.76 1.18 9.27
C GLY A 61 17.70 0.01 8.92
N GLU A 62 18.66 0.20 8.00
CA GLU A 62 19.73 -0.79 7.76
C GLU A 62 20.51 -1.09 9.04
N ASP A 63 20.70 -0.08 9.90
CA ASP A 63 21.00 -0.29 11.32
C ASP A 63 19.67 -0.52 12.09
N PRO A 64 19.46 -1.70 12.71
CA PRO A 64 18.26 -1.97 13.49
C PRO A 64 18.02 -0.98 14.65
N ALA A 65 19.06 -0.29 15.14
CA ALA A 65 18.95 0.73 16.17
C ALA A 65 18.16 1.97 15.71
N ASP A 66 18.24 2.29 14.42
CA ASP A 66 17.56 3.43 13.78
C ASP A 66 16.21 3.04 13.17
N CYS A 67 15.84 1.76 13.23
CA CYS A 67 14.60 1.27 12.66
C CYS A 67 13.36 1.80 13.38
N GLY A 68 12.35 2.21 12.59
CA GLY A 68 11.05 2.67 13.10
C GLY A 68 10.30 1.65 13.96
N CYS A 69 10.59 0.35 13.86
CA CYS A 69 9.99 -0.68 14.72
C CYS A 69 10.31 -0.48 16.21
N ARG A 70 11.39 0.25 16.54
CA ARG A 70 11.76 0.63 17.90
C ARG A 70 10.86 1.72 18.50
N GLN A 71 9.95 2.30 17.72
CA GLN A 71 9.05 3.39 18.11
C GLN A 71 7.57 3.02 17.83
N PRO A 72 7.00 2.01 18.50
CA PRO A 72 5.67 1.48 18.20
C PRO A 72 4.55 2.50 18.42
N ASP A 73 4.66 3.39 19.39
CA ASP A 73 3.60 4.37 19.73
C ASP A 73 3.30 5.34 18.58
N LYS A 74 4.32 5.71 17.80
CA LYS A 74 4.16 6.61 16.64
C LYS A 74 3.31 5.99 15.53
N GLN A 75 3.10 4.68 15.59
CA GLN A 75 2.52 3.88 14.53
C GLN A 75 1.13 3.35 14.88
N ALA A 76 0.71 3.49 16.15
CA ALA A 76 -0.50 2.90 16.70
C ALA A 76 -1.78 3.34 15.97
N ARG A 77 -1.87 4.62 15.56
CA ARG A 77 -3.07 5.19 14.93
C ARG A 77 -3.37 4.63 13.52
N GLN A 78 -2.40 3.97 12.89
CA GLN A 78 -2.52 3.40 11.55
C GLN A 78 -2.75 1.88 11.58
N VAL A 79 -2.79 1.26 12.77
CA VAL A 79 -2.90 -0.21 12.90
C VAL A 79 -4.30 -0.68 12.54
N VAL A 80 -4.37 -1.48 11.48
CA VAL A 80 -5.58 -2.11 10.94
C VAL A 80 -5.84 -3.43 11.66
N TRP A 81 -4.79 -4.23 11.85
CA TRP A 81 -4.85 -5.52 12.50
C TRP A 81 -3.47 -5.82 13.10
N SER A 82 -3.42 -6.54 14.21
CA SER A 82 -2.16 -7.01 14.76
C SER A 82 -2.33 -8.27 15.59
N ASN A 83 -1.22 -8.99 15.77
CA ASN A 83 -1.10 -10.05 16.77
C ASN A 83 0.23 -9.89 17.52
N GLU A 84 0.69 -10.95 18.19
CA GLU A 84 1.95 -10.96 18.92
C GLU A 84 3.18 -10.64 18.06
N ARG A 85 3.18 -11.02 16.77
CA ARG A 85 4.37 -10.94 15.90
C ARG A 85 4.23 -10.01 14.69
N TRP A 86 3.00 -9.65 14.32
CA TRP A 86 2.70 -8.92 13.09
C TRP A 86 1.81 -7.71 13.32
N ILE A 87 1.97 -6.71 12.45
CA ILE A 87 1.13 -5.52 12.36
C ILE A 87 0.79 -5.28 10.89
N LEU A 88 -0.49 -5.10 10.60
CA LEU A 88 -0.99 -4.59 9.33
C LEU A 88 -1.37 -3.12 9.51
N LYS A 89 -0.91 -2.25 8.61
CA LYS A 89 -1.21 -0.81 8.65
C LYS A 89 -1.90 -0.32 7.42
N LEU A 90 -2.68 0.75 7.61
CA LEU A 90 -3.30 1.53 6.55
C LEU A 90 -2.33 2.62 6.06
N LEU A 91 -2.09 2.64 4.77
CA LEU A 91 -1.35 3.71 4.10
C LEU A 91 -2.27 4.86 3.69
N ASP A 92 -1.68 6.05 3.56
CA ASP A 92 -2.32 7.23 3.00
C ASP A 92 -2.11 7.30 1.49
N MET A 93 -2.87 6.45 0.79
CA MET A 93 -2.88 6.37 -0.66
C MET A 93 -4.31 6.58 -1.18
N ARG A 94 -4.42 6.84 -2.48
CA ARG A 94 -5.63 7.23 -3.19
C ARG A 94 -6.36 6.06 -3.85
N LEU A 95 -6.06 4.84 -3.40
CA LEU A 95 -6.73 3.60 -3.76
C LEU A 95 -7.85 3.26 -2.75
N PRO A 96 -8.83 2.41 -3.13
CA PRO A 96 -9.87 1.94 -2.21
C PRO A 96 -9.32 1.45 -0.86
N VAL A 97 -8.19 0.76 -0.90
CA VAL A 97 -7.39 0.40 0.28
C VAL A 97 -5.93 0.20 -0.13
N ALA A 98 -5.00 0.61 0.72
CA ALA A 98 -3.58 0.32 0.59
C ALA A 98 -3.00 -0.03 1.96
N LEU A 99 -2.32 -1.16 2.05
CA LEU A 99 -1.88 -1.73 3.33
C LEU A 99 -0.41 -2.15 3.26
N ILE A 100 0.26 -2.12 4.41
CA ILE A 100 1.57 -2.78 4.60
C ILE A 100 1.52 -3.74 5.77
N LEU A 101 2.00 -4.95 5.56
CA LEU A 101 2.19 -5.94 6.62
C LEU A 101 3.63 -5.91 7.08
N MET A 102 3.87 -5.88 8.38
CA MET A 102 5.23 -5.83 8.94
C MET A 102 5.34 -6.73 10.18
N PRO A 103 6.50 -7.37 10.41
CA PRO A 103 6.79 -7.96 11.70
C PRO A 103 6.96 -6.85 12.75
N ARG A 104 6.72 -7.17 14.02
CA ARG A 104 6.99 -6.25 15.15
C ARG A 104 8.49 -6.05 15.38
N GLU A 105 9.25 -7.11 15.23
CA GLU A 105 10.71 -7.10 15.32
C GLU A 105 11.34 -6.75 13.97
N HIS A 106 12.59 -6.29 14.02
CA HIS A 106 13.33 -5.93 12.83
C HIS A 106 13.79 -7.18 12.07
N TYR A 107 13.25 -7.37 10.87
CA TYR A 107 13.68 -8.37 9.91
C TYR A 107 13.66 -7.75 8.52
N ASP A 108 14.66 -8.03 7.69
CA ASP A 108 14.49 -7.96 6.23
C ASP A 108 13.89 -9.29 5.72
N LEU A 109 13.39 -9.30 4.50
CA LEU A 109 12.75 -10.48 3.90
C LEU A 109 13.70 -11.68 3.84
N ALA A 110 14.96 -11.45 3.47
CA ALA A 110 15.95 -12.52 3.30
C ALA A 110 16.38 -13.16 4.62
N ASP A 111 16.21 -12.44 5.74
CA ASP A 111 16.63 -12.86 7.07
C ASP A 111 15.45 -13.37 7.93
N LEU A 112 14.26 -13.51 7.32
CA LEU A 112 13.05 -13.89 8.03
C LEU A 112 13.14 -15.37 8.48
N PRO A 113 13.02 -15.68 9.78
CA PRO A 113 12.96 -17.04 10.27
C PRO A 113 11.84 -17.88 9.63
N ASP A 114 12.05 -19.19 9.46
CA ASP A 114 11.14 -20.10 8.75
C ASP A 114 9.70 -20.08 9.28
N ASP A 115 9.51 -19.93 10.59
CA ASP A 115 8.19 -19.85 11.22
C ASP A 115 7.46 -18.55 10.86
N LEU A 116 8.18 -17.42 10.85
CA LEU A 116 7.68 -16.13 10.37
C LEU A 116 7.43 -16.15 8.86
N ALA A 117 8.28 -16.81 8.07
CA ALA A 117 8.07 -16.98 6.64
C ALA A 117 6.78 -17.78 6.33
N ALA A 118 6.52 -18.85 7.09
CA ALA A 118 5.28 -19.61 7.00
C ALA A 118 4.04 -18.75 7.34
N GLU A 119 4.17 -17.84 8.29
CA GLU A 119 3.11 -16.88 8.64
C GLU A 119 2.88 -15.82 7.60
N LEU A 120 3.96 -15.26 7.04
CA LEU A 120 3.89 -14.29 5.95
C LEU A 120 3.04 -14.85 4.79
N GLY A 121 3.24 -16.13 4.43
CA GLY A 121 2.42 -16.78 3.39
C GLY A 121 0.94 -16.85 3.75
N ARG A 122 0.60 -17.28 4.99
CA ARG A 122 -0.79 -17.35 5.47
C ARG A 122 -1.45 -15.98 5.55
N LEU A 123 -0.73 -14.97 6.04
CA LEU A 123 -1.19 -13.59 6.15
C LEU A 123 -1.41 -12.97 4.78
N THR A 124 -0.49 -13.18 3.84
CA THR A 124 -0.61 -12.71 2.44
C THR A 124 -1.90 -13.21 1.81
N VAL A 125 -2.22 -14.51 1.96
CA VAL A 125 -3.46 -15.09 1.45
C VAL A 125 -4.69 -14.51 2.14
N ALA A 126 -4.65 -14.34 3.47
CA ALA A 126 -5.79 -13.83 4.23
C ALA A 126 -6.09 -12.36 3.91
N ILE A 127 -5.05 -11.50 3.85
CA ILE A 127 -5.16 -10.09 3.49
C ILE A 127 -5.68 -9.96 2.05
N THR A 128 -5.12 -10.72 1.12
CA THR A 128 -5.54 -10.71 -0.30
C THR A 128 -7.03 -11.04 -0.42
N ALA A 129 -7.49 -12.12 0.23
CA ALA A 129 -8.89 -12.51 0.19
C ALA A 129 -9.80 -11.42 0.77
N ALA A 130 -9.45 -10.86 1.94
CA ALA A 130 -10.23 -9.83 2.61
C ALA A 130 -10.30 -8.51 1.81
N VAL A 131 -9.20 -8.11 1.16
CA VAL A 131 -9.15 -6.93 0.28
C VAL A 131 -10.04 -7.13 -0.95
N GLU A 132 -10.06 -8.34 -1.54
CA GLU A 132 -10.88 -8.65 -2.71
C GLU A 132 -12.39 -8.82 -2.40
N GLU A 133 -12.78 -8.84 -1.12
CA GLU A 133 -14.20 -8.78 -0.73
C GLU A 133 -14.78 -7.36 -0.81
N LEU A 134 -13.93 -6.31 -0.86
CA LEU A 134 -14.40 -4.93 -0.93
C LEU A 134 -15.12 -4.65 -2.26
N PRO A 135 -16.33 -4.04 -2.26
CA PRO A 135 -17.11 -3.80 -3.49
C PRO A 135 -16.40 -2.95 -4.55
N SER A 136 -15.54 -2.02 -4.13
CA SER A 136 -14.74 -1.16 -5.00
C SER A 136 -13.44 -1.80 -5.47
N VAL A 137 -13.09 -3.01 -5.03
CA VAL A 137 -11.84 -3.69 -5.40
C VAL A 137 -12.11 -4.84 -6.36
N GLY A 138 -11.34 -4.90 -7.45
CA GLY A 138 -11.40 -6.02 -8.39
C GLY A 138 -10.28 -7.04 -8.22
N ARG A 139 -9.08 -6.61 -7.81
CA ARG A 139 -7.95 -7.48 -7.47
C ARG A 139 -7.09 -6.84 -6.39
N CYS A 140 -6.51 -7.65 -5.50
CA CYS A 140 -5.43 -7.20 -4.63
C CYS A 140 -4.09 -7.37 -5.36
N HIS A 141 -3.35 -6.29 -5.57
CA HIS A 141 -1.96 -6.39 -6.02
C HIS A 141 -1.04 -6.48 -4.81
N GLY A 142 -0.11 -7.44 -4.84
CA GLY A 142 0.99 -7.53 -3.89
C GLY A 142 2.28 -6.99 -4.49
N ALA A 143 3.04 -6.22 -3.72
CA ALA A 143 4.36 -5.74 -4.14
C ALA A 143 5.34 -5.72 -2.97
N ARG A 144 6.62 -5.84 -3.29
CA ARG A 144 7.70 -5.50 -2.35
C ARG A 144 8.76 -4.70 -3.11
N ILE A 145 8.89 -3.44 -2.72
CA ILE A 145 9.89 -2.50 -3.22
C ILE A 145 10.93 -2.30 -2.12
N GLY A 146 12.21 -2.45 -2.44
CA GLY A 146 13.25 -2.65 -1.43
C GLY A 146 14.11 -1.48 -1.06
N ASP A 147 14.13 -0.45 -1.89
CA ASP A 147 15.16 0.58 -1.79
C ASP A 147 14.86 1.61 -0.69
N GLY A 148 13.64 1.62 -0.14
CA GLY A 148 13.20 2.60 0.86
C GLY A 148 13.47 2.24 2.32
N SER A 149 13.41 0.96 2.70
CA SER A 149 13.56 0.53 4.10
C SER A 149 13.97 -0.95 4.22
N ALA A 150 14.84 -1.23 5.19
CA ALA A 150 15.33 -2.56 5.53
C ALA A 150 14.35 -3.38 6.36
N HIS A 151 13.38 -2.74 7.03
CA HIS A 151 12.34 -3.45 7.77
C HIS A 151 11.33 -4.06 6.79
N LEU A 152 11.00 -5.35 6.91
CA LEU A 152 10.08 -6.05 6.02
C LEU A 152 8.69 -5.39 6.00
N HIS A 153 8.23 -4.95 4.82
CA HIS A 153 6.93 -4.28 4.65
C HIS A 153 6.27 -4.56 3.27
N PRO A 154 5.89 -5.81 2.92
CA PRO A 154 5.13 -6.07 1.70
C PRO A 154 3.84 -5.25 1.65
N PHE A 155 3.57 -4.67 0.48
CA PHE A 155 2.41 -3.86 0.18
C PHE A 155 1.27 -4.68 -0.38
N PHE A 156 0.05 -4.26 -0.07
CA PHE A 156 -1.21 -4.79 -0.61
C PHE A 156 -2.07 -3.64 -1.09
N PHE A 157 -2.37 -3.61 -2.38
CA PHE A 157 -3.11 -2.54 -3.03
C PHE A 157 -4.44 -3.06 -3.58
N GLY A 158 -5.56 -2.50 -3.10
CA GLY A 158 -6.87 -2.78 -3.66
C GLY A 158 -7.03 -2.10 -5.01
N ARG A 159 -6.82 -2.81 -6.12
CA ARG A 159 -7.02 -2.25 -7.46
C ARG A 159 -8.52 -1.97 -7.71
N PRO A 160 -8.91 -0.75 -8.11
CA PRO A 160 -10.31 -0.42 -8.36
C PRO A 160 -11.02 -1.37 -9.31
N ALA A 161 -12.18 -1.88 -8.92
CA ALA A 161 -13.00 -2.77 -9.72
C ALA A 161 -13.41 -2.08 -11.04
N ARG A 162 -13.41 -2.83 -12.14
CA ARG A 162 -13.87 -2.41 -13.49
C ARG A 162 -13.13 -1.22 -14.13
N MET A 163 -12.19 -0.56 -13.45
CA MET A 163 -11.29 0.45 -14.03
C MET A 163 -10.03 -0.21 -14.61
N LEU A 164 -10.17 -0.88 -15.76
CA LEU A 164 -9.10 -1.73 -16.31
C LEU A 164 -7.83 -0.98 -16.74
N GLN A 165 -7.86 0.34 -16.90
CA GLN A 165 -6.66 1.15 -17.15
C GLN A 165 -5.70 1.18 -15.95
N LEU A 166 -6.23 0.95 -14.73
CA LEU A 166 -5.46 0.87 -13.46
C LEU A 166 -4.88 -0.54 -13.21
N ARG A 167 -4.67 -1.37 -14.24
CA ARG A 167 -4.16 -2.75 -14.07
C ARG A 167 -2.64 -2.83 -14.14
N GLY A 168 -2.07 -3.86 -13.51
CA GLY A 168 -0.64 -4.13 -13.57
C GLY A 168 0.20 -3.20 -12.70
N SER A 169 1.49 -3.14 -12.99
CA SER A 169 2.48 -2.37 -12.24
C SER A 169 2.23 -0.86 -12.30
N THR A 170 1.58 -0.37 -13.36
CA THR A 170 1.28 1.06 -13.53
C THR A 170 0.15 1.56 -12.64
N LEU A 171 -0.40 0.71 -11.76
CA LEU A 171 -1.37 1.13 -10.75
C LEU A 171 -0.80 2.24 -9.86
N LEU A 172 0.49 2.15 -9.49
CA LEU A 172 1.14 3.16 -8.65
C LEU A 172 1.25 4.51 -9.39
N ASP A 173 1.63 4.48 -10.67
CA ASP A 173 1.63 5.69 -11.50
C ASP A 173 0.22 6.31 -11.57
N TRP A 174 -0.84 5.51 -11.71
CA TRP A 174 -2.20 6.03 -11.71
C TRP A 174 -2.62 6.60 -10.35
N GLU A 175 -2.33 5.88 -9.26
CA GLU A 175 -2.73 6.19 -7.89
C GLU A 175 -2.37 7.61 -7.50
N GLU A 176 -1.17 8.04 -7.86
CA GLU A 176 -0.67 9.36 -7.52
C GLU A 176 -1.43 10.52 -8.17
N ASN A 177 -2.17 10.24 -9.24
CA ASN A 177 -2.98 11.21 -9.98
C ASN A 177 -4.46 11.17 -9.56
N LEU A 178 -4.89 10.19 -8.77
CA LEU A 178 -6.28 10.07 -8.32
C LEU A 178 -6.62 11.16 -7.30
N PRO A 179 -7.90 11.52 -7.11
CA PRO A 179 -8.30 12.33 -5.97
C PRO A 179 -8.14 11.53 -4.66
N PRO A 180 -7.90 12.21 -3.51
CA PRO A 180 -7.90 11.57 -2.20
C PRO A 180 -9.17 10.74 -1.96
N VAL A 181 -9.03 9.65 -1.22
CA VAL A 181 -10.19 8.88 -0.73
C VAL A 181 -10.57 9.45 0.65
N PRO A 182 -11.86 9.72 0.91
CA PRO A 182 -12.31 10.20 2.21
C PRO A 182 -11.84 9.28 3.36
N GLU A 183 -11.47 9.88 4.48
CA GLU A 183 -10.85 9.15 5.59
C GLU A 183 -11.79 8.08 6.16
N GLU A 184 -13.08 8.39 6.28
CA GLU A 184 -14.12 7.48 6.74
C GLU A 184 -14.26 6.26 5.82
N VAL A 185 -14.18 6.45 4.50
CA VAL A 185 -14.23 5.37 3.51
C VAL A 185 -12.99 4.48 3.64
N ARG A 186 -11.80 5.08 3.72
CA ARG A 186 -10.54 4.33 3.91
C ARG A 186 -10.55 3.52 5.19
N ARG A 187 -10.97 4.12 6.30
CA ARG A 187 -11.06 3.44 7.61
C ARG A 187 -12.12 2.35 7.59
N ALA A 188 -13.26 2.54 6.92
CA ALA A 188 -14.30 1.53 6.78
C ALA A 188 -13.82 0.31 5.97
N ASN A 189 -13.18 0.54 4.82
CA ASN A 189 -12.58 -0.52 4.00
C ASN A 189 -11.50 -1.28 4.78
N ALA A 190 -10.62 -0.57 5.48
CA ALA A 190 -9.59 -1.19 6.31
C ALA A 190 -10.18 -1.97 7.50
N ALA A 191 -11.25 -1.46 8.13
CA ALA A 191 -11.94 -2.16 9.20
C ALA A 191 -12.61 -3.47 8.72
N HIS A 192 -13.16 -3.49 7.51
CA HIS A 192 -13.64 -4.74 6.89
C HIS A 192 -12.51 -5.77 6.79
N VAL A 193 -11.35 -5.36 6.27
CA VAL A 193 -10.17 -6.22 6.16
C VAL A 193 -9.74 -6.73 7.55
N ALA A 194 -9.67 -5.85 8.55
CA ALA A 194 -9.36 -6.21 9.92
C ALA A 194 -10.29 -7.28 10.47
N ALA A 195 -11.61 -7.08 10.34
CA ALA A 195 -12.62 -8.02 10.82
C ALA A 195 -12.45 -9.42 10.19
N ARG A 196 -12.16 -9.49 8.87
CA ARG A 196 -11.89 -10.78 8.21
C ARG A 196 -10.62 -11.46 8.74
N LEU A 197 -9.59 -10.69 9.08
CA LEU A 197 -8.36 -11.23 9.67
C LEU A 197 -8.59 -11.72 11.10
N VAL A 198 -9.33 -10.97 11.93
CA VAL A 198 -9.71 -11.39 13.28
C VAL A 198 -10.52 -12.69 13.24
N ASP A 199 -11.55 -12.77 12.40
CA ASP A 199 -12.37 -13.97 12.25
C ASP A 199 -11.55 -15.20 11.83
N ARG A 200 -10.56 -15.01 10.94
CA ARG A 200 -9.79 -16.10 10.33
C ARG A 200 -8.55 -16.51 11.12
N LEU A 201 -7.87 -15.55 11.76
CA LEU A 201 -6.53 -15.71 12.32
C LEU A 201 -6.43 -15.26 13.79
N GLY A 202 -7.50 -14.72 14.38
CA GLY A 202 -7.47 -14.05 15.67
C GLY A 202 -6.72 -12.70 15.60
N GLY A 203 -6.24 -12.22 16.76
CA GLY A 203 -5.60 -10.90 16.88
C GLY A 203 -6.61 -9.77 17.14
N ASP A 204 -6.12 -8.54 17.03
CA ASP A 204 -6.84 -7.33 17.45
C ASP A 204 -6.80 -6.25 16.37
N GLY A 205 -7.85 -5.42 16.30
CA GLY A 205 -7.91 -4.23 15.46
C GLY A 205 -9.27 -4.02 14.79
N PRO A 206 -9.46 -2.88 14.11
CA PRO A 206 -8.48 -1.81 13.95
C PRO A 206 -8.35 -0.93 15.20
N ALA A 207 -7.22 -0.24 15.36
CA ALA A 207 -6.90 0.56 16.55
C ALA A 207 -7.78 1.82 16.75
N TRP A 208 -8.76 2.04 15.87
CA TRP A 208 -9.72 3.14 15.93
C TRP A 208 -11.17 2.66 16.07
N GLN A 209 -11.39 1.38 16.35
CA GLN A 209 -12.67 0.84 16.79
C GLN A 209 -12.53 0.43 18.25
N ASP A 210 -13.48 0.87 19.07
CA ASP A 210 -13.56 0.56 20.51
C ASP A 210 -14.01 -0.89 20.76
#